data_AF-A0A7K9P699-F1
#
_entry.id   AF-A0A7K9P699-F1
#
_cell.length_a   1.000
_cell.length_b   1.000
_cell.length_c   1.000
_cell.angle_alpha   90.00
_cell.angle_beta   90.00
_cell.angle_gamma   90.00
#
_symmetry.space_group_name_H-M   'P 1'
#
loop_
_entity.id
_entity.type
_entity.pdbx_description
1 polymer ?
#
loop_
_entity_poly.entity_id
_entity_poly.type
_entity_poly.pdbx_seq_one_letter_code
_entity_poly.pdbx_strand_id
1 'polypeptide(L)'
;IDPDSGNTLYILTHKRILKFLKLFISEVPKPEFMAQTLEELQIGTYSNIAVVGTSTPIYVALGIFVQHRVSALPVVDDSGRVVDIYSKFDVINLAAEKTYNNLDVTVTRALQHRSHYFEGVLKCYKHETLETIINR
;
A
#
# COMPACT_ATOMS: atom_id res chain seq x y z
N ILE A 1 -1.36 -16.97 19.66
CA ILE A 1 -0.42 -17.82 20.40
C ILE A 1 -1.22 -19.04 20.82
N ASP A 2 -0.65 -20.23 20.69
CA ASP A 2 -1.28 -21.44 21.19
C ASP A 2 -1.37 -21.37 22.72
N PRO A 3 -2.57 -21.49 23.33
CA PRO A 3 -2.73 -21.26 24.76
C PRO A 3 -2.04 -22.32 25.62
N ASP A 4 -1.83 -23.54 25.10
CA ASP A 4 -1.24 -24.65 25.86
C ASP A 4 0.29 -24.72 25.72
N SER A 5 0.81 -24.59 24.50
CA SER A 5 2.24 -24.70 24.21
C SER A 5 3.00 -23.36 24.19
N GLY A 6 2.29 -22.23 24.16
CA GLY A 6 2.90 -20.90 24.01
C GLY A 6 3.49 -20.63 22.62
N ASN A 7 3.28 -21.53 21.65
CA ASN A 7 3.87 -21.43 20.33
C ASN A 7 3.21 -20.33 19.48
N THR A 8 4.00 -19.73 18.58
CA THR A 8 3.47 -18.81 17.56
C THR A 8 2.76 -19.61 16.48
N LEU A 9 1.45 -19.42 16.36
CA LEU A 9 0.63 -20.12 15.35
C LEU A 9 0.75 -19.49 13.97
N TYR A 10 0.59 -18.16 13.89
CA TYR A 10 0.51 -17.44 12.61
C TYR A 10 0.65 -15.93 12.77
N ILE A 11 1.08 -15.25 11.71
CA ILE A 11 1.03 -13.79 11.59
C ILE A 11 -0.17 -13.41 10.71
N LEU A 12 -1.20 -12.86 11.35
CA LEU A 12 -2.40 -12.37 10.68
C LEU A 12 -2.15 -10.97 10.10
N THR A 13 -2.63 -10.72 8.88
CA THR A 13 -2.45 -9.43 8.19
C THR A 13 -3.75 -8.94 7.59
N HIS A 14 -3.89 -7.63 7.39
CA HIS A 14 -5.06 -7.03 6.73
C HIS A 14 -5.37 -7.68 5.37
N LYS A 15 -4.35 -7.91 4.53
CA LYS A 15 -4.50 -8.59 3.22
C LYS A 15 -5.11 -10.00 3.36
N ARG A 16 -4.69 -10.76 4.37
CA ARG A 16 -5.19 -12.13 4.62
C ARG A 16 -6.63 -12.12 5.13
N ILE A 17 -6.95 -11.22 6.05
CA ILE A 17 -8.33 -11.03 6.55
C ILE A 17 -9.24 -10.61 5.39
N LEU A 18 -8.87 -9.60 4.60
CA LEU A 18 -9.70 -9.10 3.51
C LEU A 18 -9.90 -10.17 2.42
N LYS A 19 -8.86 -10.93 2.06
CA LYS A 19 -8.97 -12.06 1.13
C LYS A 19 -9.90 -13.15 1.68
N PHE A 20 -9.77 -13.49 2.96
CA PHE A 20 -10.67 -14.44 3.61
C PHE A 20 -12.12 -13.94 3.55
N LEU A 21 -12.38 -12.72 4.00
CA LEU A 21 -13.71 -12.13 3.94
C LEU A 21 -14.27 -12.16 2.51
N LYS A 22 -13.54 -11.70 1.50
CA LYS A 22 -13.97 -11.75 0.08
C LYS A 22 -14.36 -13.16 -0.38
N LEU A 23 -13.62 -14.19 0.03
CA LEU A 23 -13.88 -15.57 -0.37
C LEU A 23 -15.13 -16.17 0.28
N PHE A 24 -15.44 -15.79 1.51
CA PHE A 24 -16.56 -16.36 2.27
C PHE A 24 -17.79 -15.43 2.34
N ILE A 25 -17.67 -14.14 1.97
CA ILE A 25 -18.77 -13.18 2.08
C ILE A 25 -19.89 -13.44 1.06
N SER A 26 -19.64 -14.21 0.00
CA SER A 26 -20.70 -14.66 -0.92
C SER A 26 -21.66 -15.66 -0.27
N GLU A 27 -21.27 -16.28 0.84
CA GLU A 27 -22.09 -17.24 1.59
C GLU A 27 -22.98 -16.55 2.65
N VAL A 28 -22.87 -15.23 2.81
CA VAL A 28 -23.66 -14.43 3.74
C VAL A 28 -24.31 -13.23 3.04
N PRO A 29 -25.45 -12.72 3.54
CA PRO A 29 -26.05 -11.50 3.00
C PRO A 29 -25.05 -10.34 3.03
N LYS A 30 -24.84 -9.69 1.88
CA LYS A 30 -23.98 -8.51 1.80
C LYS A 30 -24.65 -7.33 2.51
N PRO A 31 -23.92 -6.60 3.37
CA PRO A 31 -24.45 -5.38 3.96
C PRO A 31 -24.77 -4.32 2.90
N GLU A 32 -25.83 -3.53 3.11
CA GLU A 32 -26.27 -2.49 2.16
C GLU A 32 -25.19 -1.43 1.87
N PHE A 33 -24.33 -1.13 2.85
CA PHE A 33 -23.25 -0.15 2.68
C PHE A 33 -22.21 -0.56 1.63
N MET A 34 -22.15 -1.84 1.24
CA MET A 34 -21.22 -2.31 0.20
C MET A 34 -21.53 -1.71 -1.18
N ALA A 35 -22.78 -1.31 -1.40
CA ALA A 35 -23.23 -0.65 -2.63
C ALA A 35 -23.01 0.86 -2.63
N GLN A 36 -22.66 1.46 -1.48
CA GLN A 36 -22.35 2.90 -1.38
C GLN A 36 -20.94 3.19 -1.92
N THR A 37 -20.76 4.40 -2.42
CA THR A 37 -19.49 4.92 -2.96
C THR A 37 -18.50 5.24 -1.84
N LEU A 38 -17.21 5.31 -2.16
CA LEU A 38 -16.20 5.78 -1.18
C LEU A 38 -16.50 7.18 -0.67
N GLU A 39 -17.02 8.05 -1.54
CA GLU A 39 -17.38 9.41 -1.16
C GLU A 39 -18.52 9.45 -0.15
N GLU A 40 -19.56 8.65 -0.33
CA GLU A 40 -20.66 8.57 0.65
C GLU A 40 -20.19 8.01 2.00
N LEU A 41 -19.33 6.99 1.96
CA LEU A 41 -18.83 6.33 3.16
C LEU A 41 -17.71 7.08 3.89
N GLN A 42 -17.09 8.07 3.24
CA GLN A 42 -15.92 8.79 3.75
C GLN A 42 -14.77 7.85 4.17
N ILE A 43 -14.58 6.75 3.44
CA ILE A 43 -13.51 5.78 3.71
C ILE A 43 -12.23 6.21 2.99
N GLY A 44 -11.24 6.65 3.76
CA GLY A 44 -9.91 7.01 3.29
C GLY A 44 -9.42 8.31 3.91
N THR A 45 -8.16 8.66 3.62
CA THR A 45 -7.58 9.95 3.97
C THR A 45 -7.47 10.77 2.70
N TYR A 46 -8.01 12.01 2.70
CA TYR A 46 -8.07 12.88 1.52
C TYR A 46 -7.31 14.21 1.67
N SER A 47 -6.70 14.45 2.82
CA SER A 47 -5.91 15.65 3.13
C SER A 47 -4.57 15.26 3.73
N ASN A 48 -3.57 16.13 3.58
CA ASN A 48 -2.21 15.92 4.10
C ASN A 48 -1.59 14.58 3.64
N ILE A 49 -1.79 14.23 2.38
CA ILE A 49 -1.24 13.01 1.78
C ILE A 49 0.27 13.21 1.61
N ALA A 50 1.04 12.40 2.33
CA ALA A 50 2.50 12.37 2.15
C ALA A 50 2.84 11.75 0.79
N VAL A 51 3.56 12.51 -0.04
CA VAL A 51 3.99 12.11 -1.39
C VAL A 51 5.48 12.38 -1.56
N VAL A 52 6.08 11.76 -2.58
CA VAL A 52 7.46 12.00 -2.99
C VAL A 52 7.54 12.25 -4.49
N GLY A 53 8.48 13.08 -4.93
CA GLY A 53 8.78 13.25 -6.36
C GLY A 53 9.65 12.09 -6.90
N THR A 54 9.66 11.89 -8.21
CA THR A 54 10.46 10.85 -8.90
C THR A 54 11.97 10.91 -8.59
N SER A 55 12.50 12.11 -8.37
CA SER A 55 13.91 12.36 -8.04
C SER A 55 14.21 12.36 -6.53
N THR A 56 13.21 12.10 -5.67
CA THR A 56 13.37 12.14 -4.22
C THR A 56 14.33 11.03 -3.77
N PRO A 57 15.39 11.33 -2.99
CA PRO A 57 16.27 10.31 -2.43
C PRO A 57 15.55 9.38 -1.46
N ILE A 58 15.98 8.12 -1.38
CA ILE A 58 15.37 7.12 -0.49
C ILE A 58 15.40 7.58 0.98
N TYR A 59 16.51 8.17 1.45
CA TYR A 59 16.60 8.58 2.85
C TYR A 59 15.50 9.59 3.25
N VAL A 60 15.08 10.46 2.33
CA VAL A 60 13.98 11.39 2.55
C VAL A 60 12.67 10.63 2.69
N ALA A 61 12.40 9.68 1.80
CA ALA A 61 11.22 8.81 1.87
C ALA A 61 11.17 8.00 3.19
N LEU A 62 12.32 7.49 3.65
CA LEU A 62 12.44 6.82 4.95
C LEU A 62 12.09 7.75 6.12
N GLY A 63 12.57 9.00 6.08
CA GLY A 63 12.22 10.03 7.06
C GLY A 63 10.70 10.27 7.12
N ILE A 64 10.06 10.37 5.95
CA ILE A 64 8.60 10.53 5.85
C ILE A 64 7.87 9.32 6.46
N PHE A 65 8.33 8.09 6.21
CA PHE A 65 7.74 6.89 6.80
C PHE A 65 7.80 6.86 8.33
N VAL A 66 8.89 7.34 8.91
CA VAL A 66 9.06 7.45 10.37
C VAL A 66 8.13 8.52 10.93
N GLN A 67 8.09 9.70 10.30
CA GLN A 67 7.31 10.84 10.77
C GLN A 67 5.80 10.60 10.66
N HIS A 68 5.32 10.16 9.49
CA HIS A 68 3.89 10.07 9.20
C HIS A 68 3.29 8.70 9.51
N ARG A 69 4.12 7.69 9.81
CA ARG A 69 3.73 6.30 10.10
C ARG A 69 2.86 5.65 9.02
N VAL A 70 2.95 6.11 7.78
CA VAL A 70 2.23 5.54 6.62
C VAL A 70 2.91 4.27 6.09
N SER A 71 2.17 3.45 5.32
CA SER A 71 2.66 2.19 4.76
C SER A 71 3.31 2.33 3.38
N ALA A 72 2.91 3.37 2.62
CA ALA A 72 3.41 3.68 1.29
C ALA A 72 3.32 5.17 1.00
N LEU A 73 4.09 5.61 0.00
CA LEU A 73 4.17 6.97 -0.51
C LEU A 73 3.89 6.94 -2.02
N PRO A 74 2.85 7.63 -2.50
CA PRO A 74 2.67 7.86 -3.92
C PRO A 74 3.87 8.64 -4.49
N VAL A 75 4.39 8.18 -5.63
CA VAL A 75 5.42 8.89 -6.38
C VAL A 75 4.72 9.73 -7.44
N VAL A 76 4.94 11.05 -7.42
CA VAL A 76 4.30 12.00 -8.33
C VAL A 76 5.30 12.63 -9.29
N ASP A 77 4.82 12.96 -10.50
CA ASP A 77 5.55 13.78 -11.47
C ASP A 77 5.41 15.29 -11.17
N ASP A 78 6.07 16.13 -11.97
CA ASP A 78 6.06 17.59 -11.83
C ASP A 78 4.67 18.22 -12.02
N SER A 79 3.74 17.49 -12.66
CA SER A 79 2.33 17.90 -12.80
C SER A 79 1.44 17.40 -11.66
N GLY A 80 2.02 16.74 -10.65
CA GLY A 80 1.30 16.18 -9.50
C GLY A 80 0.55 14.88 -9.80
N ARG A 81 0.80 14.23 -10.95
CA ARG A 81 0.15 12.96 -11.29
C ARG A 81 0.92 11.80 -10.68
N VAL A 82 0.20 10.83 -10.14
CA VAL A 82 0.80 9.61 -9.58
C VAL A 82 1.33 8.73 -10.73
N VAL A 83 2.63 8.49 -10.70
CA VAL A 83 3.36 7.67 -11.69
C VAL A 83 3.86 6.35 -11.12
N ASP A 84 4.08 6.27 -9.80
CA ASP A 84 4.51 5.03 -9.12
C ASP A 84 4.10 5.04 -7.63
N ILE A 85 4.43 3.98 -6.89
CA ILE A 85 4.21 3.85 -5.46
C ILE A 85 5.42 3.21 -4.75
N TYR A 86 6.01 3.94 -3.80
CA TYR A 86 7.09 3.44 -2.96
C TYR A 86 6.54 3.00 -1.60
N SER A 87 6.65 1.72 -1.27
CA SER A 87 6.10 1.14 -0.04
C SER A 87 7.18 0.72 0.95
N LYS A 88 6.83 0.56 2.24
CA LYS A 88 7.73 -0.03 3.24
C LYS A 88 8.24 -1.42 2.85
N PHE A 89 7.48 -2.15 2.03
CA PHE A 89 7.90 -3.45 1.51
C PHE A 89 9.07 -3.31 0.53
N ASP A 90 9.13 -2.22 -0.26
CA ASP A 90 10.20 -1.98 -1.22
C ASP A 90 11.54 -1.63 -0.54
N VAL A 91 11.48 -1.07 0.67
CA VAL A 91 12.66 -0.81 1.49
C VAL A 91 13.42 -2.10 1.81
N ILE A 92 12.70 -3.22 1.99
CA ILE A 92 13.30 -4.53 2.30
C ILE A 92 14.20 -5.01 1.15
N ASN A 93 13.87 -4.66 -0.09
CA ASN A 93 14.68 -5.03 -1.26
C ASN A 93 16.10 -4.44 -1.19
N LEU A 94 16.27 -3.25 -0.57
CA LEU A 94 17.60 -2.66 -0.36
C LEU A 94 18.50 -3.53 0.53
N ALA A 95 17.90 -4.20 1.51
CA ALA A 95 18.62 -5.14 2.37
C ALA A 95 18.93 -6.44 1.63
N ALA A 96 17.96 -6.98 0.89
CA ALA A 96 18.12 -8.21 0.11
C ALA A 96 19.26 -8.10 -0.92
N GLU A 97 19.40 -6.93 -1.55
CA GLU A 97 20.43 -6.66 -2.56
C GLU A 97 21.75 -6.14 -1.98
N LYS A 98 21.84 -5.98 -0.65
CA LYS A 98 22.99 -5.38 0.06
C LYS A 98 23.33 -3.96 -0.43
N THR A 99 22.35 -3.24 -0.97
CA THR A 99 22.49 -1.87 -1.48
C THR A 99 22.13 -0.80 -0.45
N TYR A 100 21.77 -1.20 0.79
CA TYR A 100 21.43 -0.33 1.92
C TYR A 100 22.49 0.74 2.28
N ASN A 101 23.74 0.57 1.84
CA ASN A 101 24.81 1.54 2.04
C ASN A 101 24.67 2.80 1.17
N ASN A 102 23.79 2.80 0.17
CA ASN A 102 23.59 3.92 -0.75
C ASN A 102 22.13 4.38 -0.75
N LEU A 103 21.78 5.25 0.21
CA LEU A 103 20.43 5.79 0.38
C LEU A 103 20.19 7.11 -0.37
N ASP A 104 21.21 7.63 -1.05
CA ASP A 104 21.13 8.83 -1.88
C ASP A 104 20.51 8.58 -3.25
N VAL A 105 20.36 7.31 -3.64
CA VAL A 105 19.64 6.96 -4.87
C VAL A 105 18.19 7.39 -4.79
N THR A 106 17.59 7.67 -5.94
CA THR A 106 16.20 8.12 -6.04
C THR A 106 15.21 6.98 -5.84
N VAL A 107 14.00 7.29 -5.40
CA VAL A 107 12.90 6.33 -5.27
C VAL A 107 12.59 5.62 -6.59
N THR A 108 12.62 6.33 -7.73
CA THR A 108 12.40 5.72 -9.05
C THR A 108 13.48 4.70 -9.38
N ARG A 109 14.76 5.00 -9.09
CA ARG A 109 15.86 4.04 -9.31
C ARG A 109 15.69 2.80 -8.43
N ALA A 110 15.29 2.99 -7.18
CA ALA A 110 15.00 1.89 -6.26
C ALA A 110 13.88 0.96 -6.77
N LEU A 111 12.88 1.53 -7.43
CA LEU A 111 11.71 0.81 -7.94
C LEU A 111 11.97 0.03 -9.23
N GLN A 112 13.04 0.32 -9.98
CA GLN A 112 13.39 -0.44 -11.21
C GLN A 112 13.56 -1.94 -10.96
N HIS A 113 13.89 -2.33 -9.73
CA HIS A 113 14.04 -3.71 -9.31
C HIS A 113 12.72 -4.51 -9.27
N ARG A 114 11.55 -3.84 -9.33
CA ARG A 114 10.22 -4.49 -9.44
C ARG A 114 9.87 -5.02 -10.84
N SER A 115 10.67 -4.70 -11.86
CA SER A 115 10.22 -4.64 -13.28
C SER A 115 9.62 -5.91 -13.89
N HIS A 116 9.78 -7.10 -13.30
CA HIS A 116 9.14 -8.31 -13.83
C HIS A 116 7.65 -8.49 -13.45
N TYR A 117 7.12 -7.73 -12.49
CA TYR A 117 5.75 -7.94 -11.97
C TYR A 117 4.90 -6.66 -11.82
N PHE A 118 5.35 -5.52 -12.37
CA PHE A 118 4.65 -4.25 -12.18
C PHE A 118 3.69 -3.95 -13.32
N GLU A 119 2.39 -4.16 -13.09
CA GLU A 119 1.30 -3.83 -14.03
C GLU A 119 0.84 -2.36 -13.95
N GLY A 120 1.52 -1.54 -13.12
CA GLY A 120 1.16 -0.15 -12.85
C GLY A 120 0.67 0.07 -11.42
N VAL A 121 0.41 1.34 -11.09
CA VAL A 121 -0.17 1.72 -9.79
C VAL A 121 -1.67 1.44 -9.82
N LEU A 122 -2.12 0.54 -8.94
CA LEU A 122 -3.54 0.32 -8.69
C LEU A 122 -4.16 1.60 -8.12
N LYS A 123 -5.22 2.08 -8.77
CA LYS A 123 -5.96 3.29 -8.40
C LYS A 123 -7.42 2.94 -8.27
N CYS A 124 -8.18 3.79 -7.58
CA CYS A 124 -9.64 3.79 -7.56
C CYS A 124 -10.16 5.22 -7.61
N TYR A 125 -11.47 5.39 -7.82
CA TYR A 125 -12.14 6.67 -7.84
C TYR A 125 -13.18 6.77 -6.73
N LYS A 126 -13.43 8.01 -6.28
CA LYS A 126 -14.39 8.32 -5.21
C LYS A 126 -15.82 7.83 -5.49
N HIS A 127 -16.20 7.79 -6.77
CA HIS A 127 -17.51 7.35 -7.22
C HIS A 127 -17.62 5.83 -7.42
N GLU A 128 -16.54 5.07 -7.22
CA GLU A 128 -16.61 3.61 -7.20
C GLU A 128 -17.21 3.13 -5.88
N THR A 129 -17.99 2.06 -5.94
CA THR A 129 -18.58 1.43 -4.74
C THR A 129 -17.52 0.71 -3.92
N LEU A 130 -17.77 0.57 -2.62
CA LEU A 130 -16.88 -0.19 -1.73
C LEU A 130 -16.68 -1.63 -2.23
N GLU A 131 -17.74 -2.25 -2.74
CA GLU A 131 -17.68 -3.58 -3.34
C GLU A 131 -16.73 -3.66 -4.53
N THR A 132 -16.82 -2.74 -5.49
CA THR A 132 -15.93 -2.72 -6.66
C THR A 132 -14.46 -2.64 -6.24
N ILE A 133 -14.16 -1.85 -5.22
CA ILE A 133 -12.79 -1.63 -4.74
C ILE A 133 -12.24 -2.84 -4.00
N ILE A 134 -13.03 -3.49 -3.13
CA ILE A 134 -12.63 -4.72 -2.45
C ILE A 134 -12.43 -5.87 -3.45
N ASN A 135 -13.15 -5.84 -4.58
CA ASN A 135 -13.09 -6.88 -5.59
C ASN A 135 -11.92 -6.77 -6.58
N ARG A 136 -11.25 -5.63 -6.65
CA ARG A 136 -10.02 -5.46 -7.43
C ARG A 136 -8.86 -6.30 -6.87
#